data_AF-A0A317Z542-F1
#
_entry.id   AF-A0A317Z542-F1
#
_cell.length_a   1.000
_cell.length_b   1.000
_cell.length_c   1.000
_cell.angle_alpha   90.00
_cell.angle_beta   90.00
_cell.angle_gamma   90.00
#
_symmetry.space_group_name_H-M   'P 1'
#
loop_
_entity.id
_entity.type
_entity.pdbx_description
1 polymer ?
#
loop_
_entity_poly.entity_id
_entity_poly.type
_entity_poly.pdbx_seq_one_letter_code
_entity_poly.pdbx_strand_id
1 'polypeptide(L)'
;ALGSLPTTTLGYEKINNWAFNVKDETSFIETLTLNQPAPPHHFSQMKKINQFGMQMYQPYNVYPSSSNTQTAFDLRSKEAFHGGHMHGTINIPFNKTFINQIGWYLDYD
;
A
#
# COMPACT_ATOMS: atom_id res chain seq x y z
N ALA A 1 -7.14 17.77 3.64
CA ALA A 1 -7.66 16.56 2.96
C ALA A 1 -8.01 16.92 1.52
N LEU A 2 -7.04 16.85 0.61
CA LEU A 2 -7.32 16.78 -0.82
C LEU A 2 -7.79 15.34 -1.09
N GLY A 3 -8.96 15.15 -1.69
CA GLY A 3 -9.43 13.82 -2.13
C GLY A 3 -10.44 13.09 -1.23
N SER A 4 -11.16 13.77 -0.33
CA SER A 4 -12.29 13.16 0.41
C SER A 4 -13.55 12.96 -0.43
N LEU A 5 -13.65 13.64 -1.57
CA LEU A 5 -14.74 13.49 -2.53
C LEU A 5 -14.31 12.56 -3.66
N PRO A 6 -15.17 11.60 -4.07
CA PRO A 6 -14.80 10.59 -5.06
C PRO A 6 -14.64 11.14 -6.48
N THR A 7 -15.17 12.34 -6.76
CA THR A 7 -15.16 12.96 -8.09
C THR A 7 -15.02 14.48 -7.99
N THR A 8 -14.46 15.08 -9.03
CA THR A 8 -14.30 16.54 -9.22
C THR A 8 -14.60 16.92 -10.67
N THR A 9 -14.51 18.19 -11.04
CA THR A 9 -14.66 18.66 -12.42
C THR A 9 -13.40 19.36 -12.91
N LEU A 10 -13.14 19.34 -14.22
CA LEU A 10 -11.99 20.03 -14.80
C LEU A 10 -11.96 21.53 -14.45
N GLY A 11 -13.13 22.20 -14.46
CA GLY A 11 -13.21 23.62 -14.11
C GLY A 11 -12.83 23.89 -12.66
N TYR A 12 -13.26 23.03 -11.74
CA TYR A 12 -12.92 23.13 -10.33
C TYR A 12 -11.43 22.86 -10.08
N GLU A 13 -10.84 21.83 -10.69
CA GLU A 13 -9.42 21.51 -10.54
C GLU A 13 -8.52 22.60 -11.13
N LYS A 14 -8.90 23.23 -12.25
CA LYS A 14 -8.15 24.37 -12.81
C LYS A 14 -8.01 25.53 -11.83
N ILE A 15 -8.99 25.73 -10.95
CA ILE A 15 -8.98 26.81 -9.95
C ILE A 15 -8.22 26.37 -8.69
N ASN A 16 -8.45 25.15 -8.22
CA ASN A 16 -8.07 24.74 -6.86
C ASN A 16 -6.87 23.78 -6.77
N ASN A 17 -6.54 23.05 -7.83
CA ASN A 17 -5.45 22.08 -7.81
C ASN A 17 -4.13 22.78 -8.13
N TRP A 18 -3.17 22.67 -7.21
CA TRP A 18 -1.87 23.32 -7.28
C TRP A 18 -1.18 23.11 -8.63
N ALA A 19 -1.34 21.92 -9.22
CA ALA A 19 -0.69 21.54 -10.46
C ALA A 19 -1.08 22.44 -11.66
N PHE A 20 -2.29 23.01 -11.69
CA PHE A 20 -2.74 23.89 -12.78
C PHE A 20 -2.27 25.35 -12.62
N ASN A 21 -1.81 25.71 -11.41
CA ASN A 21 -1.44 27.08 -11.06
C ASN A 21 0.07 27.36 -11.28
N VAL A 22 0.89 26.32 -11.42
CA VAL A 22 2.32 26.47 -11.76
C VAL A 22 2.46 26.65 -13.28
N LYS A 23 3.15 27.71 -13.73
CA LYS A 23 3.33 28.06 -15.16
C LYS A 23 4.71 27.74 -15.71
N ASP A 24 5.68 27.57 -14.83
CA ASP A 24 7.06 27.22 -15.18
C ASP A 24 7.29 25.73 -14.98
N GLU A 25 7.87 25.07 -15.98
CA GLU A 25 8.10 23.62 -15.98
C GLU A 25 9.10 23.21 -14.90
N THR A 26 10.16 24.00 -14.69
CA THR A 26 11.19 23.69 -13.68
C THR A 26 10.59 23.71 -12.29
N SER A 27 9.87 24.78 -11.95
CA SER A 27 9.14 24.93 -10.69
C SER A 27 8.11 23.81 -10.48
N PHE A 28 7.48 23.34 -11.56
CA PHE A 28 6.54 22.22 -11.50
C PHE A 28 7.24 20.90 -11.15
N ILE A 29 8.35 20.58 -11.83
CA ILE A 29 9.15 19.37 -11.58
C ILE A 29 9.67 19.35 -10.15
N GLU A 30 10.22 20.47 -9.68
CA GLU A 30 10.71 20.61 -8.31
C GLU A 30 9.58 20.35 -7.30
N THR A 31 8.45 21.04 -7.46
CA THR A 31 7.30 20.90 -6.54
C THR A 31 6.74 19.47 -6.54
N LEU A 32 6.65 18.83 -7.72
CA LEU A 32 6.10 17.48 -7.86
C LEU A 32 6.99 16.41 -7.22
N THR A 33 8.30 16.56 -7.32
CA THR A 33 9.27 15.54 -6.89
C THR A 33 9.76 15.74 -5.46
N LEU A 34 9.54 16.92 -4.87
CA LEU A 34 9.93 17.24 -3.51
C LEU A 34 9.15 16.40 -2.48
N ASN A 35 9.86 15.84 -1.49
CA ASN A 35 9.31 15.16 -0.31
C ASN A 35 8.33 14.01 -0.59
N GLN A 36 8.48 13.31 -1.72
CA GLN A 36 7.67 12.12 -2.00
C GLN A 36 8.02 10.99 -1.02
N PRO A 37 7.04 10.33 -0.39
CA PRO A 37 7.31 9.19 0.48
C PRO A 37 7.90 8.03 -0.31
N ALA A 38 8.72 7.21 0.35
CA ALA A 38 9.24 6.00 -0.27
C ALA A 38 8.07 5.07 -0.66
N PRO A 39 8.12 4.45 -1.84
CA PRO A 39 7.09 3.50 -2.25
C PRO A 39 7.22 2.19 -1.45
N PRO A 40 6.13 1.57 -1.00
CA PRO A 40 6.15 0.24 -0.41
C PRO A 40 6.74 -0.80 -1.37
N HIS A 41 7.39 -1.85 -0.83
CA HIS A 41 8.09 -2.86 -1.63
C HIS A 41 7.20 -3.54 -2.69
N HIS A 42 5.93 -3.78 -2.38
CA HIS A 42 4.99 -4.39 -3.33
C HIS A 42 4.77 -3.59 -4.62
N PHE A 43 5.05 -2.28 -4.67
CA PHE A 43 4.86 -1.46 -5.89
C PHE A 43 5.71 -1.98 -7.05
N SER A 44 6.93 -2.45 -6.76
CA SER A 44 7.81 -3.01 -7.77
C SER A 44 7.24 -4.30 -8.37
N GLN A 45 6.68 -5.16 -7.52
CA GLN A 45 6.05 -6.41 -7.95
C GLN A 45 4.75 -6.17 -8.72
N MET A 46 3.91 -5.23 -8.26
CA MET A 46 2.66 -4.88 -8.95
C MET A 46 2.93 -4.35 -10.37
N LYS A 47 4.02 -3.59 -10.59
CA LYS A 47 4.42 -3.19 -11.95
C LYS A 47 4.69 -4.39 -12.86
N LYS A 48 5.43 -5.40 -12.36
CA LYS A 48 5.69 -6.63 -13.12
C LYS A 48 4.40 -7.37 -13.44
N ILE A 49 3.54 -7.58 -12.44
CA ILE A 49 2.25 -8.27 -12.61
C ILE A 49 1.35 -7.55 -13.61
N ASN A 50 1.23 -6.23 -13.53
CA ASN A 50 0.41 -5.45 -14.47
C ASN A 50 0.97 -5.45 -15.89
N GLN A 51 2.29 -5.58 -16.05
CA GLN A 51 2.95 -5.61 -17.35
C GLN A 51 2.86 -6.98 -18.03
N PHE A 52 3.09 -8.06 -17.27
CA PHE A 52 3.21 -9.42 -17.82
C PHE A 52 1.98 -10.28 -17.61
N GLY A 53 1.01 -9.80 -16.83
CA GLY A 53 -0.15 -10.56 -16.40
C GLY A 53 0.15 -11.49 -15.23
N MET A 54 -0.91 -12.02 -14.64
CA MET A 54 -0.88 -13.10 -13.66
C MET A 54 -1.96 -14.12 -13.98
N GLN A 55 -1.91 -15.27 -13.31
CA GLN A 55 -2.97 -16.26 -13.40
C GLN A 55 -4.32 -15.64 -12.99
N MET A 56 -5.39 -16.07 -13.67
CA MET A 56 -6.74 -15.64 -13.31
C MET A 56 -7.02 -15.99 -11.85
N TYR A 57 -7.60 -15.03 -11.13
CA TYR A 57 -7.96 -15.21 -9.74
C TYR A 57 -8.85 -16.44 -9.57
N GLN A 58 -8.48 -17.29 -8.61
CA GLN A 58 -9.29 -18.40 -8.12
C GLN A 58 -9.24 -18.39 -6.59
N PRO A 59 -10.38 -18.56 -5.89
CA PRO A 59 -10.36 -18.75 -4.45
C PRO A 59 -9.66 -20.07 -4.11
N TYR A 60 -8.96 -20.11 -2.99
CA TYR A 60 -8.32 -21.32 -2.47
C TYR A 60 -8.54 -21.42 -0.96
N ASN A 61 -8.51 -22.66 -0.45
CA ASN A 61 -8.69 -22.91 0.98
C ASN A 61 -7.38 -22.73 1.73
N VAL A 62 -7.44 -22.01 2.85
CA VAL A 62 -6.34 -21.88 3.82
C VAL A 62 -6.71 -22.71 5.04
N TYR A 63 -6.00 -23.83 5.24
CA TYR A 63 -6.20 -24.74 6.38
C TYR A 63 -5.16 -24.48 7.47
N PRO A 64 -5.39 -24.96 8.71
CA PRO A 64 -4.38 -24.93 9.75
C PRO A 64 -3.07 -25.58 9.28
N SER A 65 -1.96 -24.86 9.46
CA SER A 65 -0.61 -25.35 9.19
C SER A 65 0.09 -25.61 10.51
N SER A 66 0.85 -26.71 10.58
CA SER A 66 1.76 -27.02 11.68
C SER A 66 3.19 -26.54 11.41
N SER A 67 3.46 -25.96 10.24
CA SER A 67 4.76 -25.41 9.89
C SER A 67 4.96 -24.03 10.48
N ASN A 68 6.09 -23.84 11.17
CA ASN A 68 6.51 -22.56 11.76
C ASN A 68 7.77 -22.00 11.07
N THR A 69 8.11 -22.50 9.88
CA THR A 69 9.33 -22.10 9.16
C THR A 69 9.12 -20.91 8.22
N GLN A 70 7.87 -20.55 7.95
CA GLN A 70 7.51 -19.45 7.07
C GLN A 70 7.25 -18.17 7.87
N THR A 71 7.45 -17.02 7.22
CA THR A 71 7.01 -15.73 7.74
C THR A 71 5.50 -15.77 8.01
N ALA A 72 5.11 -15.47 9.24
CA ALA A 72 3.73 -15.45 9.66
C ALA A 72 3.29 -14.03 10.08
N PHE A 73 2.13 -13.63 9.58
CA PHE A 73 1.51 -12.34 9.91
C PHE A 73 0.36 -12.57 10.90
N ASP A 74 0.44 -11.92 12.06
CA ASP A 74 -0.63 -11.92 13.05
C ASP A 74 -1.60 -10.78 12.76
N LEU A 75 -2.85 -11.14 12.46
CA LEU A 75 -3.91 -10.23 12.02
C LEU A 75 -4.68 -9.56 13.17
N ARG A 76 -4.40 -9.95 14.42
CA ARG A 76 -5.06 -9.42 15.61
C ARG A 76 -4.72 -7.94 15.82
N SER A 77 -5.46 -7.28 16.71
CA SER A 77 -5.16 -5.90 17.09
C SER A 77 -3.77 -5.79 17.73
N LYS A 78 -3.16 -4.61 17.66
CA LYS A 78 -1.85 -4.34 18.26
C LYS A 78 -1.85 -4.59 19.77
N GLU A 79 -2.96 -4.34 20.45
CA GLU A 79 -3.13 -4.59 21.89
C GLU A 79 -3.13 -6.10 22.19
N ALA A 80 -3.87 -6.88 21.38
CA ALA A 80 -3.90 -8.34 21.52
C ALA A 80 -2.54 -8.98 21.21
N PHE A 81 -1.82 -8.46 20.21
CA PHE A 81 -0.46 -8.88 19.90
C PHE A 81 0.53 -8.53 21.01
N HIS A 82 0.43 -7.31 21.56
CA HIS A 82 1.27 -6.86 22.67
C HIS A 82 1.03 -7.67 23.95
N GLY A 83 -0.23 -8.04 24.24
CA GLY A 83 -0.57 -8.89 25.38
C GLY A 83 -0.01 -10.31 25.29
N GLY A 84 0.35 -10.77 24.10
CA GLY A 84 1.03 -12.05 23.88
C GLY A 84 1.01 -12.46 22.42
N HIS A 85 2.17 -12.82 21.89
CA HIS A 85 2.34 -13.28 20.52
C HIS A 85 3.45 -14.31 20.40
N MET A 86 3.46 -15.01 19.26
CA MET A 86 4.52 -15.95 18.92
C MET A 86 5.75 -15.19 18.41
N HIS A 87 6.93 -15.48 18.96
CA HIS A 87 8.18 -14.86 18.53
C HIS A 87 8.44 -15.14 17.04
N GLY A 88 8.94 -14.13 16.32
CA GLY A 88 9.20 -14.19 14.88
C GLY A 88 8.01 -13.82 13.99
N THR A 89 6.81 -13.64 14.56
CA THR A 89 5.64 -13.16 13.81
C THR A 89 5.64 -11.63 13.67
N ILE A 90 5.04 -11.13 12.60
CA ILE A 90 4.87 -9.69 12.33
C ILE A 90 3.39 -9.34 12.52
N ASN A 91 3.08 -8.36 13.37
CA ASN A 91 1.70 -7.91 13.53
C ASN A 91 1.28 -6.97 12.40
N ILE A 92 0.26 -7.38 11.64
CA ILE A 92 -0.40 -6.54 10.64
C ILE A 92 -1.92 -6.61 10.90
N PRO A 93 -2.45 -5.71 11.74
CA PRO A 93 -3.87 -5.73 12.09
C PRO A 93 -4.77 -5.64 10.85
N PHE A 94 -5.78 -6.50 10.77
CA PHE A 94 -6.70 -6.51 9.64
C PHE A 94 -7.74 -5.38 9.73
N ASN A 95 -7.33 -4.17 9.34
CA ASN A 95 -8.16 -2.97 9.28
C ASN A 95 -7.88 -2.17 7.99
N LYS A 96 -8.38 -0.94 7.89
CA LYS A 96 -8.24 -0.07 6.71
C LYS A 96 -6.80 0.18 6.26
N THR A 97 -5.82 -0.03 7.14
CA THR A 97 -4.38 0.16 6.85
C THR A 97 -3.64 -1.14 6.51
N PHE A 98 -4.34 -2.28 6.48
CA PHE A 98 -3.74 -3.60 6.28
C PHE A 98 -2.82 -3.65 5.05
N ILE A 99 -3.33 -3.25 3.88
CA ILE A 99 -2.55 -3.25 2.63
C ILE A 99 -1.37 -2.27 2.70
N ASN A 100 -1.57 -1.10 3.29
CA ASN A 100 -0.51 -0.09 3.45
C ASN A 100 0.65 -0.59 4.32
N GLN A 101 0.36 -1.45 5.31
CA GLN A 101 1.36 -2.01 6.21
C GLN A 101 1.99 -3.28 5.61
N ILE A 102 1.20 -4.28 5.21
CA ILE A 102 1.72 -5.57 4.72
C ILE A 102 2.56 -5.41 3.46
N GLY A 103 2.28 -4.39 2.65
CA GLY A 103 3.02 -4.09 1.43
C GLY A 103 4.51 -3.75 1.63
N TRP A 104 4.95 -3.56 2.88
CA TRP A 104 6.36 -3.39 3.27
C TRP A 104 7.05 -4.69 3.71
N TYR A 105 6.28 -5.73 4.05
CA TYR A 105 6.81 -6.95 4.67
C TYR A 105 6.54 -8.21 3.87
N LEU A 106 5.56 -8.17 2.94
CA LEU A 106 5.25 -9.32 2.12
C LEU A 106 6.40 -9.60 1.17
N ASP A 107 6.94 -10.82 1.27
CA ASP A 107 7.93 -11.32 0.35
C ASP A 107 7.24 -11.83 -0.92
N TYR A 108 7.82 -11.52 -2.07
CA TYR A 108 7.30 -11.87 -3.40
C TYR A 108 8.28 -12.73 -4.20
N ASP A 109 9.45 -13.06 -3.63
CA ASP A 109 10.45 -13.96 -4.21
C ASP A 109 10.18 -15.44 -3.87
#